data_AF-S5SVG2-F1
#
_entry.id   AF-S5SVG2-F1
#
_cell.length_a   1.000
_cell.length_b   1.000
_cell.length_c   1.000
_cell.angle_alpha   90.00
_cell.angle_beta   90.00
_cell.angle_gamma   90.00
#
_symmetry.space_group_name_H-M   'P 1'
#
loop_
_entity.id
_entity.type
_entity.pdbx_description
1 polymer ?
#
loop_
_entity_poly.entity_id
_entity_poly.type
_entity_poly.pdbx_seq_one_letter_code
_entity_poly.pdbx_strand_id
1 'polypeptide(L)'
;MNTRPDDSGTHDDGIRRIFGVPVSLPGLADARAHLRGFEPENPDLFVPRTFGAGWNLNVGAVAVKLGLIRPDDSLPDLAEHIPPGVAGALRVAPIVGGAVVAAAGVRAALTHKRLPSNWGITFKPTRWSSGPAAMAAPVLISAGAGAWAEFSARQGSEGVEVDATAAAQALSMQAMSLLLITAATRRADDPQSSRLWPAAGIVAAPVVTTGVLVATVRSALRQLDGSLRGARTDKNG
;
A
#
# COMPACT_ATOMS: atom_id res chain seq x y z
N MET A 1 -6.53 -4.96 -57.91
CA MET A 1 -7.48 -5.27 -56.82
C MET A 1 -6.72 -6.12 -55.82
N ASN A 2 -6.21 -5.51 -54.75
CA ASN A 2 -5.47 -6.20 -53.70
C ASN A 2 -5.63 -5.44 -52.37
N THR A 3 -5.60 -6.19 -51.29
CA THR A 3 -6.20 -5.97 -49.96
C THR A 3 -5.54 -4.89 -49.08
N ARG A 4 -6.37 -4.26 -48.23
CA ARG A 4 -5.99 -3.45 -47.04
C ARG A 4 -5.16 -4.30 -46.05
N PRO A 5 -4.14 -3.74 -45.37
CA PRO A 5 -3.70 -4.24 -44.08
C PRO A 5 -4.27 -3.38 -42.95
N ASP A 6 -4.95 -4.12 -42.09
CA ASP A 6 -5.16 -4.01 -40.63
C ASP A 6 -4.32 -3.01 -39.82
N ASP A 7 -5.00 -2.53 -38.79
CA ASP A 7 -4.69 -1.65 -37.69
C ASP A 7 -3.76 -2.33 -36.67
N SER A 8 -2.74 -1.62 -36.19
CA SER A 8 -2.15 -1.93 -34.87
C SER A 8 -1.56 -0.64 -34.30
N GLY A 9 -2.43 0.18 -33.70
CA GLY A 9 -2.04 1.27 -32.83
C GLY A 9 -1.21 0.77 -31.65
N THR A 10 0.12 0.80 -31.78
CA THR A 10 1.02 0.70 -30.64
C THR A 10 1.06 2.06 -29.95
N HIS A 11 0.35 2.19 -28.83
CA HIS A 11 0.64 3.25 -27.87
C HIS A 11 2.06 2.98 -27.34
N ASP A 12 2.98 3.90 -27.62
CA ASP A 12 4.37 3.83 -27.17
C ASP A 12 4.42 4.34 -25.72
N ASP A 13 4.13 3.45 -24.76
CA ASP A 13 4.01 3.79 -23.34
C ASP A 13 5.37 4.13 -22.68
N GLY A 14 6.48 4.14 -23.42
CA GLY A 14 7.83 4.39 -22.89
C GLY A 14 8.36 3.29 -21.94
N ILE A 15 7.67 2.14 -21.85
CA ILE A 15 8.00 1.04 -20.94
C ILE A 15 8.85 -0.02 -21.66
N ARG A 16 10.13 -0.13 -21.30
CA ARG A 16 11.01 -1.19 -21.80
C ARG A 16 10.65 -2.52 -21.14
N ARG A 17 10.41 -3.56 -21.95
CA ARG A 17 10.14 -4.93 -21.45
C ARG A 17 11.34 -5.83 -21.74
N ILE A 18 11.78 -6.61 -20.73
CA ILE A 18 12.84 -7.61 -20.86
C ILE A 18 12.23 -8.97 -20.51
N PHE A 19 12.20 -9.92 -21.45
CA PHE A 19 11.51 -11.21 -21.31
C PHE A 19 10.02 -11.08 -20.88
N GLY A 20 9.32 -10.05 -21.35
CA GLY A 20 7.93 -9.78 -20.97
C GLY A 20 7.74 -9.12 -19.59
N VAL A 21 8.82 -8.95 -18.83
CA VAL A 21 8.80 -8.23 -17.55
C VAL A 21 9.04 -6.74 -17.84
N PRO A 22 8.14 -5.84 -17.41
CA PRO A 22 8.37 -4.41 -17.57
C PRO A 22 9.51 -3.98 -16.64
N VAL A 23 10.42 -3.17 -17.17
CA VAL A 23 11.54 -2.57 -16.47
C VAL A 23 11.39 -1.05 -16.56
N SER A 24 11.08 -0.45 -15.42
CA SER A 24 10.81 0.98 -15.32
C SER A 24 11.88 1.66 -14.48
N LEU A 25 12.63 2.54 -15.13
CA LEU A 25 13.56 3.50 -14.53
C LEU A 25 12.95 4.89 -14.16
N PRO A 26 11.75 5.31 -14.63
CA PRO A 26 11.22 6.66 -14.32
C PRO A 26 10.97 6.96 -12.84
N GLY A 27 10.78 5.96 -11.98
CA GLY A 27 10.49 6.18 -10.55
C GLY A 27 11.61 6.86 -9.75
N LEU A 28 12.81 7.03 -10.32
CA LEU A 28 13.87 7.84 -9.72
C LEU A 28 13.74 9.35 -10.02
N ALA A 29 12.96 9.73 -11.03
CA ALA A 29 12.82 11.11 -11.51
C ALA A 29 11.46 11.74 -11.16
N ASP A 30 10.45 10.93 -10.81
CA ASP A 30 9.09 11.39 -10.56
C ASP A 30 8.63 11.00 -9.14
N ALA A 31 8.45 12.00 -8.28
CA ALA A 31 7.99 11.82 -6.90
C ALA A 31 6.54 11.31 -6.82
N ARG A 32 5.72 11.52 -7.86
CA ARG A 32 4.30 11.12 -7.91
C ARG A 32 4.09 9.68 -8.34
N ALA A 33 5.17 8.98 -8.66
CA ALA A 33 5.14 7.69 -9.29
C ALA A 33 4.61 6.57 -8.35
N HIS A 34 4.48 6.84 -7.05
CA HIS A 34 3.75 5.99 -6.09
C HIS A 34 2.22 5.99 -6.29
N LEU A 35 1.65 7.01 -6.95
CA LEU A 35 0.20 7.15 -7.16
C LEU A 35 -0.34 6.06 -8.09
N ARG A 36 0.51 5.44 -8.93
CA ARG A 36 0.10 4.39 -9.86
C ARG A 36 -0.42 3.11 -9.20
N GLY A 37 -0.21 2.95 -7.89
CA GLY A 37 -0.80 1.83 -7.15
C GLY A 37 -2.32 1.92 -7.02
N PHE A 38 -2.90 3.12 -7.17
CA PHE A 38 -4.33 3.38 -7.03
C PHE A 38 -4.83 4.23 -8.20
N GLU A 39 -5.19 3.56 -9.30
CA GLU A 39 -5.78 4.18 -10.49
C GLU A 39 -7.14 3.51 -10.76
N PRO A 40 -8.24 3.99 -10.15
CA PRO A 40 -9.55 3.34 -10.28
C PRO A 40 -10.10 3.38 -11.72
N GLU A 41 -9.72 4.41 -12.49
CA GLU A 41 -10.04 4.56 -13.92
C GLU A 41 -9.35 3.53 -14.82
N ASN A 42 -8.19 3.01 -14.39
CA ASN A 42 -7.44 2.01 -15.11
C ASN A 42 -7.97 0.61 -14.77
N PRO A 43 -8.60 -0.13 -15.71
CA PRO A 43 -9.23 -1.42 -15.42
C PRO A 43 -8.23 -2.57 -15.20
N ASP A 44 -6.96 -2.36 -15.52
CA ASP A 44 -5.93 -3.38 -15.43
C ASP A 44 -5.55 -3.65 -13.98
N LEU A 45 -5.66 -4.93 -13.57
CA LEU A 45 -5.30 -5.36 -12.23
C LEU A 45 -3.79 -5.32 -11.97
N PHE A 46 -2.99 -5.54 -13.02
CA PHE A 46 -1.54 -5.56 -12.92
C PHE A 46 -0.99 -4.42 -13.77
N VAL A 47 -0.38 -3.44 -13.10
CA VAL A 47 0.31 -2.34 -13.77
C VAL A 47 1.82 -2.50 -13.63
N PRO A 48 2.62 -2.12 -14.62
CA PRO A 48 4.07 -2.10 -14.52
C PRO A 48 4.56 -1.40 -13.24
N ARG A 49 5.53 -2.00 -12.54
CA ARG A 49 6.11 -1.38 -11.35
C ARG A 49 6.72 -0.04 -11.68
N THR A 50 6.55 0.90 -10.78
CA THR A 50 7.14 2.23 -10.96
C THR A 50 8.65 2.27 -10.73
N PHE A 51 9.15 1.36 -9.87
CA PHE A 51 10.56 1.20 -9.59
C PHE A 51 10.96 -0.27 -9.73
N GLY A 52 11.97 -0.53 -10.57
CA GLY A 52 12.53 -1.86 -10.80
C GLY A 52 11.76 -2.67 -11.84
N ALA A 53 11.80 -4.00 -11.68
CA ALA A 53 11.20 -4.94 -12.62
C ALA A 53 9.94 -5.60 -12.02
N GLY A 54 8.92 -5.80 -12.85
CA GLY A 54 7.73 -6.59 -12.50
C GLY A 54 6.43 -5.79 -12.46
N TRP A 55 5.43 -6.36 -11.80
CA TRP A 55 4.08 -5.81 -11.74
C TRP A 55 3.74 -5.33 -10.33
N ASN A 56 2.91 -4.30 -10.26
CA ASN A 56 2.18 -3.83 -9.09
C ASN A 56 0.70 -4.21 -9.25
N LEU A 57 0.04 -4.48 -8.13
CA LEU A 57 -1.41 -4.63 -8.11
C LEU A 57 -2.05 -3.24 -8.10
N ASN A 58 -2.90 -2.94 -9.08
CA ASN A 58 -3.75 -1.76 -9.05
C ASN A 58 -4.90 -2.00 -8.06
N VAL A 59 -4.76 -1.49 -6.85
CA VAL A 59 -5.76 -1.67 -5.80
C VAL A 59 -7.04 -0.86 -6.07
N GLY A 60 -6.97 0.18 -6.93
CA GLY A 60 -8.13 0.91 -7.44
C GLY A 60 -9.00 0.01 -8.32
N ALA A 61 -8.40 -0.64 -9.32
CA ALA A 61 -9.10 -1.61 -10.18
C ALA A 61 -9.74 -2.76 -9.39
N VAL A 62 -9.04 -3.28 -8.37
CA VAL A 62 -9.60 -4.31 -7.48
C VAL A 62 -10.83 -3.77 -6.74
N ALA A 63 -10.74 -2.57 -6.15
CA ALA A 63 -11.86 -1.97 -5.43
C ALA A 63 -13.07 -1.71 -6.33
N VAL A 64 -12.85 -1.25 -7.57
CA VAL A 64 -13.91 -1.08 -8.58
C VAL A 64 -14.58 -2.41 -8.92
N LYS A 65 -13.79 -3.46 -9.21
CA LYS A 65 -14.33 -4.80 -9.52
C LYS A 65 -15.10 -5.41 -8.34
N LEU A 66 -14.76 -5.05 -7.11
CA LEU A 66 -15.49 -5.44 -5.90
C LEU A 66 -16.70 -4.54 -5.59
N GLY A 67 -16.99 -3.52 -6.43
CA GLY A 67 -18.10 -2.58 -6.23
C GLY A 67 -17.90 -1.66 -5.02
N LEU A 68 -16.67 -1.45 -4.57
CA LEU A 68 -16.37 -0.66 -3.38
C LEU A 68 -16.32 0.85 -3.66
N ILE A 69 -15.86 1.21 -4.86
CA ILE A 69 -15.73 2.58 -5.40
C ILE A 69 -16.08 2.55 -6.89
N ARG A 70 -16.29 3.73 -7.49
CA ARG A 70 -16.50 3.87 -8.93
C ARG A 70 -15.19 4.20 -9.67
N PRO A 71 -15.10 3.95 -10.99
CA PRO A 71 -13.91 4.27 -11.77
C PRO A 71 -13.52 5.75 -11.76
N ASP A 72 -14.50 6.65 -11.59
CA ASP A 72 -14.33 8.11 -11.54
C ASP A 72 -13.95 8.64 -10.15
N ASP A 73 -13.87 7.78 -9.12
CA ASP A 73 -13.54 8.19 -7.76
C ASP A 73 -12.01 8.30 -7.55
N SER A 74 -11.36 9.25 -8.25
CA SER A 74 -9.92 9.49 -8.17
C SER A 74 -9.52 10.18 -6.84
N LEU A 75 -8.41 9.77 -6.23
CA LEU A 75 -7.92 10.40 -4.99
C LEU A 75 -7.42 11.84 -5.19
N PRO A 76 -6.71 12.19 -6.29
CA PRO A 76 -6.32 13.56 -6.54
C PRO A 76 -7.50 14.54 -6.56
N ASP A 77 -8.62 14.16 -7.19
CA ASP A 77 -9.82 15.01 -7.28
C ASP A 77 -10.56 15.12 -5.94
N LEU A 78 -10.49 14.07 -5.13
CA LEU A 78 -11.14 14.02 -3.81
C LEU A 78 -10.27 14.56 -2.67
N ALA A 79 -9.01 14.90 -2.93
CA ALA A 79 -8.03 15.26 -1.90
C ALA A 79 -8.47 16.46 -1.05
N GLU A 80 -9.05 17.49 -1.67
CA GLU A 80 -9.55 18.69 -0.98
C GLU A 80 -10.81 18.43 -0.13
N HIS A 81 -11.49 17.31 -0.39
CA HIS A 81 -12.71 16.91 0.31
C HIS A 81 -12.46 15.91 1.44
N ILE A 82 -11.21 15.51 1.69
CA ILE A 82 -10.88 14.60 2.78
C ILE A 82 -11.19 15.30 4.13
N PRO A 83 -12.03 14.70 5.00
CA PRO A 83 -12.34 15.31 6.28
C PRO A 83 -11.09 15.52 7.14
N PRO A 84 -10.97 16.61 7.91
CA PRO A 84 -9.79 16.89 8.75
C PRO A 84 -9.46 15.75 9.73
N GLY A 85 -10.48 15.06 10.25
CA GLY A 85 -10.27 13.90 11.13
C GLY A 85 -9.63 12.71 10.42
N VAL A 86 -9.97 12.47 9.16
CA VAL A 86 -9.37 11.41 8.33
C VAL A 86 -7.95 11.79 7.96
N ALA A 87 -7.72 13.04 7.55
CA ALA A 87 -6.39 13.57 7.28
C ALA A 87 -5.48 13.43 8.51
N GLY A 88 -5.95 13.86 9.70
CA GLY A 88 -5.22 13.70 10.96
C GLY A 88 -4.90 12.24 11.29
N ALA A 89 -5.85 11.33 11.07
CA ALA A 89 -5.63 9.91 11.27
C ALA A 89 -4.57 9.34 10.31
N LEU A 90 -4.64 9.68 9.02
CA LEU A 90 -3.67 9.24 8.01
C LEU A 90 -2.25 9.75 8.29
N ARG A 91 -2.13 10.92 8.92
CA ARG A 91 -0.83 11.48 9.36
C ARG A 91 -0.26 10.76 10.57
N VAL A 92 -1.09 10.48 11.58
CA VAL A 92 -0.62 9.90 12.85
C VAL A 92 -0.47 8.38 12.80
N ALA A 93 -1.33 7.69 12.05
CA ALA A 93 -1.39 6.24 12.04
C ALA A 93 -0.07 5.56 11.63
N PRO A 94 0.68 6.01 10.59
CA PRO A 94 1.98 5.43 10.26
C PRO A 94 3.02 5.59 11.39
N ILE A 95 2.97 6.67 12.16
CA ILE A 95 3.88 6.88 13.31
C ILE A 95 3.56 5.85 14.40
N VAL A 96 2.28 5.74 14.76
CA VAL A 96 1.80 4.79 15.77
C VAL A 96 2.07 3.35 15.34
N GLY A 97 1.76 2.99 14.09
CA GLY A 97 1.99 1.66 13.54
C GLY A 97 3.47 1.29 13.54
N GLY A 98 4.35 2.25 13.18
CA GLY A 98 5.80 2.06 13.26
C GLY A 98 6.28 1.78 14.69
N ALA A 99 5.77 2.54 15.67
CA ALA A 99 6.10 2.33 17.08
C ALA A 99 5.62 0.97 17.60
N VAL A 100 4.41 0.53 17.20
CA VAL A 100 3.87 -0.79 17.55
C VAL A 100 4.75 -1.91 16.99
N VAL A 101 5.16 -1.83 15.72
CA VAL A 101 6.04 -2.83 15.11
C VAL A 101 7.40 -2.86 15.81
N ALA A 102 7.98 -1.70 16.12
CA ALA A 102 9.25 -1.62 16.84
C ALA A 102 9.14 -2.26 18.23
N ALA A 103 8.10 -1.93 19.00
CA ALA A 103 7.86 -2.51 20.32
C ALA A 103 7.66 -4.03 20.24
N ALA A 104 6.88 -4.51 19.26
CA ALA A 104 6.69 -5.94 19.03
C ALA A 104 7.99 -6.65 18.66
N GLY A 105 8.81 -6.04 17.79
CA GLY A 105 10.11 -6.57 17.37
C GLY A 105 11.11 -6.64 18.52
N VAL A 106 11.20 -5.58 19.34
CA VAL A 106 12.04 -5.56 20.54
C VAL A 106 11.60 -6.63 21.52
N ARG A 107 10.29 -6.71 21.81
CA ARG A 107 9.75 -7.74 22.70
C ARG A 107 10.09 -9.14 22.19
N ALA A 108 9.88 -9.43 20.91
CA ALA A 108 10.21 -10.73 20.31
C ALA A 108 11.71 -11.04 20.40
N ALA A 109 12.57 -10.06 20.13
CA ALA A 109 14.02 -10.21 20.19
C ALA A 109 14.55 -10.48 21.60
N LEU A 110 13.92 -9.91 22.63
CA LEU A 110 14.27 -10.14 24.03
C LEU A 110 13.70 -11.45 24.58
N THR A 111 12.52 -11.85 24.11
CA THR A 111 11.83 -13.06 24.61
C THR A 111 12.44 -14.34 24.04
N HIS A 112 12.87 -14.33 22.77
CA HIS A 112 13.34 -15.53 22.09
C HIS A 112 14.81 -15.45 21.69
N LYS A 113 15.60 -16.43 22.14
CA LYS A 113 17.01 -16.55 21.75
C LYS A 113 17.18 -16.77 20.25
N ARG A 114 16.27 -17.52 19.63
CA ARG A 114 16.26 -17.78 18.18
C ARG A 114 14.87 -17.65 17.61
N LEU A 115 14.79 -17.03 16.43
CA LEU A 115 13.56 -16.84 15.67
C LEU A 115 13.77 -17.23 14.20
N PRO A 116 12.71 -17.65 13.50
CA PRO A 116 12.73 -17.79 12.05
C PRO A 116 13.10 -16.45 11.40
N SER A 117 14.11 -16.47 10.53
CA SER A 117 14.54 -15.29 9.76
C SER A 117 14.41 -15.47 8.25
N ASN A 118 14.11 -16.68 7.79
CA ASN A 118 13.75 -16.94 6.41
C ASN A 118 12.67 -18.01 6.32
N TRP A 119 11.77 -17.85 5.35
CA TRP A 119 10.64 -18.72 5.08
C TRP A 119 10.73 -19.21 3.63
N GLY A 120 10.63 -20.52 3.43
CA GLY A 120 10.54 -21.10 2.09
C GLY A 120 9.17 -20.87 1.47
N ILE A 121 9.02 -21.23 0.20
CA ILE A 121 7.78 -21.11 -0.58
C ILE A 121 6.57 -21.85 0.04
N THR A 122 6.83 -22.87 0.87
CA THR A 122 5.79 -23.63 1.61
C THR A 122 5.48 -23.03 2.98
N PHE A 123 5.96 -21.82 3.25
CA PHE A 123 5.85 -21.12 4.53
C PHE A 123 6.41 -21.91 5.72
N LYS A 124 7.41 -22.75 5.45
CA LYS A 124 8.23 -23.38 6.48
C LYS A 124 9.49 -22.55 6.73
N PRO A 125 9.92 -22.38 7.99
CA PRO A 125 11.22 -21.76 8.28
C PRO A 125 12.36 -22.52 7.62
N THR A 126 13.20 -21.84 6.85
CA THR A 126 14.41 -22.40 6.24
C THR A 126 15.67 -21.97 6.99
N ARG A 127 15.62 -20.83 7.69
CA ARG A 127 16.74 -20.30 8.47
C ARG A 127 16.25 -19.74 9.81
N TRP A 128 17.08 -19.94 10.82
CA TRP A 128 16.87 -19.44 12.18
C TRP A 128 18.09 -18.62 12.62
N SER A 129 17.87 -17.42 13.13
CA SER A 129 18.93 -16.53 13.62
C SER A 129 18.64 -16.09 15.06
N SER A 130 19.52 -15.27 15.64
CA SER A 130 19.25 -14.65 16.93
C SER A 130 18.01 -13.76 16.87
N GLY A 131 17.34 -13.56 18.01
CA GLY A 131 16.16 -12.71 18.13
C GLY A 131 16.35 -11.34 17.47
N PRO A 132 17.37 -10.54 17.85
CA PRO A 132 17.64 -9.24 17.22
C PRO A 132 17.86 -9.30 15.71
N ALA A 133 18.65 -10.27 15.24
CA ALA A 133 18.93 -10.41 13.80
C ALA A 133 17.69 -10.79 12.99
N ALA A 134 16.80 -11.63 13.55
CA ALA A 134 15.55 -12.01 12.89
C ALA A 134 14.55 -10.85 12.79
N MET A 135 14.53 -9.97 13.80
CA MET A 135 13.58 -8.85 13.86
C MET A 135 14.06 -7.60 13.12
N ALA A 136 15.34 -7.53 12.73
CA ALA A 136 15.91 -6.39 12.02
C ALA A 136 15.13 -6.06 10.73
N ALA A 137 14.88 -7.06 9.87
CA ALA A 137 14.19 -6.86 8.60
C ALA A 137 12.76 -6.29 8.75
N PRO A 138 11.83 -6.92 9.49
CA PRO A 138 10.46 -6.38 9.61
C PRO A 138 10.42 -5.00 10.30
N VAL A 139 11.31 -4.75 11.27
CA VAL A 139 11.39 -3.44 11.94
C VAL A 139 11.92 -2.37 11.00
N LEU A 140 13.00 -2.64 10.26
CA LEU A 140 13.58 -1.68 9.30
C LEU A 140 12.64 -1.37 8.14
N ILE A 141 11.92 -2.38 7.62
CA ILE A 141 10.89 -2.17 6.59
C ILE A 141 9.80 -1.24 7.12
N SER A 142 9.29 -1.49 8.33
CA SER A 142 8.27 -0.66 8.96
C SER A 142 8.75 0.77 9.23
N ALA A 143 9.97 0.93 9.73
CA ALA A 143 10.57 2.24 10.00
C ALA A 143 10.80 3.03 8.70
N GLY A 144 11.35 2.38 7.67
CA GLY A 144 11.54 2.99 6.35
C GLY A 144 10.23 3.43 5.72
N ALA A 145 9.18 2.61 5.83
CA ALA A 145 7.85 2.94 5.31
C ALA A 145 7.22 4.13 6.05
N GLY A 146 7.35 4.19 7.38
CA GLY A 146 6.89 5.33 8.18
C GLY A 146 7.65 6.63 7.86
N ALA A 147 8.98 6.54 7.70
CA ALA A 147 9.81 7.67 7.30
C ALA A 147 9.46 8.15 5.89
N TRP A 148 9.17 7.23 4.96
CA TRP A 148 8.69 7.57 3.63
C TRP A 148 7.36 8.31 3.67
N ALA A 149 6.37 7.82 4.42
CA ALA A 149 5.07 8.51 4.55
C ALA A 149 5.22 9.92 5.12
N GLU A 150 6.07 10.10 6.14
CA GLU A 150 6.38 11.42 6.70
C GLU A 150 7.07 12.34 5.69
N PHE A 151 8.02 11.80 4.91
CA PHE A 151 8.70 12.54 3.86
C PHE A 151 7.75 12.97 2.73
N SER A 152 6.86 12.07 2.29
CA SER A 152 5.81 12.37 1.32
C SER A 152 4.86 13.45 1.82
N ALA A 153 4.42 13.36 3.08
CA ALA A 153 3.54 14.37 3.69
C ALA A 153 4.19 15.77 3.71
N ARG A 154 5.51 15.86 3.88
CA ARG A 154 6.24 17.14 3.86
C ARG A 154 6.46 17.72 2.46
N GLN A 155 6.46 16.88 1.43
CA GLN A 155 6.61 17.28 0.03
C GLN A 155 5.28 17.54 -0.69
N GLY A 156 4.15 17.46 0.02
CA GLY A 156 2.82 17.74 -0.53
C GLY A 156 2.78 19.08 -1.27
N SER A 157 2.09 19.09 -2.42
CA SER A 157 1.86 20.33 -3.20
C SER A 157 0.95 21.28 -2.43
N GLU A 158 1.10 22.59 -2.65
CA GLU A 158 0.24 23.62 -2.03
C GLU A 158 -1.24 23.23 -2.15
N GLY A 159 -1.92 23.00 -1.02
CA GLY A 159 -3.35 22.66 -0.96
C GLY A 159 -3.70 21.21 -0.63
N VAL A 160 -2.76 20.24 -0.69
CA VAL A 160 -3.02 18.84 -0.29
C VAL A 160 -2.35 18.55 1.05
N GLU A 161 -3.15 18.48 2.12
CA GLU A 161 -2.63 18.37 3.50
C GLU A 161 -2.03 16.98 3.80
N VAL A 162 -2.48 15.91 3.13
CA VAL A 162 -2.06 14.52 3.43
C VAL A 162 -2.00 13.64 2.17
N ASP A 163 -0.90 12.91 2.02
CA ASP A 163 -0.77 11.84 1.01
C ASP A 163 -1.34 10.52 1.52
N ALA A 164 -2.61 10.26 1.19
CA ALA A 164 -3.32 9.04 1.57
C ALA A 164 -2.68 7.77 1.01
N THR A 165 -2.03 7.85 -0.15
CA THR A 165 -1.39 6.70 -0.80
C THR A 165 -0.14 6.29 -0.03
N ALA A 166 0.73 7.24 0.31
CA ALA A 166 1.92 6.96 1.11
C ALA A 166 1.55 6.45 2.52
N ALA A 167 0.54 7.03 3.16
CA ALA A 167 0.04 6.55 4.45
C ALA A 167 -0.50 5.11 4.37
N ALA A 168 -1.32 4.79 3.36
CA ALA A 168 -1.84 3.44 3.15
C ALA A 168 -0.74 2.41 2.90
N GLN A 169 0.26 2.76 2.09
CA GLN A 169 1.43 1.90 1.84
C GLN A 169 2.23 1.65 3.12
N ALA A 170 2.48 2.69 3.93
CA ALA A 170 3.17 2.54 5.20
C ALA A 170 2.41 1.62 6.17
N LEU A 171 1.10 1.83 6.32
CA LEU A 171 0.25 0.99 7.16
C LEU A 171 0.23 -0.47 6.69
N SER A 172 0.23 -0.70 5.37
CA SER A 172 0.27 -2.05 4.80
C SER A 172 1.58 -2.79 5.12
N MET A 173 2.72 -2.10 5.02
CA MET A 173 4.03 -2.65 5.36
C MET A 173 4.14 -2.93 6.86
N GLN A 174 3.59 -2.03 7.69
CA GLN A 174 3.55 -2.19 9.14
C GLN A 174 2.69 -3.37 9.57
N ALA A 175 1.50 -3.54 8.97
CA ALA A 175 0.63 -4.68 9.21
C ALA A 175 1.29 -6.00 8.79
N MET A 176 1.91 -6.04 7.61
CA MET A 176 2.69 -7.19 7.16
C MET A 176 3.83 -7.51 8.13
N SER A 177 4.63 -6.52 8.53
CA SER A 177 5.73 -6.69 9.49
C SER A 177 5.24 -7.24 10.82
N LEU A 178 4.14 -6.73 11.35
CA LEU A 178 3.56 -7.20 12.61
C LEU A 178 3.11 -8.66 12.52
N LEU A 179 2.49 -9.05 11.40
CA LEU A 179 2.08 -10.44 11.16
C LEU A 179 3.28 -11.37 10.97
N LEU A 180 4.36 -10.91 10.33
CA LEU A 180 5.60 -11.70 10.22
C LEU A 180 6.30 -11.87 11.58
N ILE A 181 6.32 -10.84 12.42
CA ILE A 181 6.79 -10.94 13.82
C ILE A 181 5.91 -11.92 14.60
N THR A 182 4.59 -11.86 14.41
CA THR A 182 3.64 -12.78 15.04
C THR A 182 3.84 -14.22 14.56
N ALA A 183 4.10 -14.42 13.27
CA ALA A 183 4.40 -15.73 12.70
C ALA A 183 5.69 -16.31 13.28
N ALA A 184 6.74 -15.49 13.39
CA ALA A 184 8.03 -15.89 13.93
C ALA A 184 7.93 -16.28 15.42
N THR A 185 7.27 -15.45 16.23
CA THR A 185 7.05 -15.69 17.66
C THR A 185 6.19 -16.94 17.89
N ARG A 186 5.03 -17.05 17.24
CA ARG A 186 4.19 -18.24 17.36
C ARG A 186 4.89 -19.52 16.94
N ARG A 187 5.76 -19.47 15.93
CA ARG A 187 6.51 -20.64 15.48
C ARG A 187 7.64 -21.03 16.43
N ALA A 188 8.18 -20.06 17.17
CA ALA A 188 9.17 -20.32 18.21
C ALA A 188 8.52 -20.87 19.48
N ASP A 189 7.32 -20.41 19.83
CA ASP A 189 6.55 -20.90 20.97
C ASP A 189 5.97 -22.30 20.73
N ASP A 190 5.41 -22.53 19.54
CA ASP A 190 4.76 -23.78 19.17
C ASP A 190 5.24 -24.29 17.79
N PRO A 191 6.03 -25.39 17.76
CA PRO A 191 6.45 -26.05 16.52
C PRO A 191 5.30 -26.63 15.69
N GLN A 192 4.09 -26.77 16.23
CA GLN A 192 2.89 -27.19 15.50
C GLN A 192 2.06 -26.02 14.98
N SER A 193 2.42 -24.78 15.34
CA SER A 193 1.73 -23.57 14.91
C SER A 193 1.58 -23.52 13.38
N SER A 194 0.39 -23.08 12.95
CA SER A 194 -0.04 -23.06 11.56
C SER A 194 1.01 -22.41 10.66
N ARG A 195 1.33 -23.08 9.56
CA ARG A 195 2.26 -22.57 8.53
C ARG A 195 1.68 -21.40 7.74
N LEU A 196 0.40 -21.04 7.94
CA LEU A 196 -0.25 -19.98 7.18
C LEU A 196 -0.03 -18.58 7.74
N TRP A 197 0.55 -18.44 8.95
CA TRP A 197 0.82 -17.12 9.54
C TRP A 197 1.67 -16.19 8.65
N PRO A 198 2.77 -16.66 8.01
CA PRO A 198 3.52 -15.83 7.07
C PRO A 198 2.69 -15.46 5.82
N ALA A 199 1.85 -16.36 5.33
CA ALA A 199 0.97 -16.09 4.19
C ALA A 199 -0.04 -14.97 4.51
N ALA A 200 -0.57 -14.95 5.74
CA ALA A 200 -1.43 -13.86 6.21
C ALA A 200 -0.71 -12.50 6.16
N GLY A 201 0.59 -12.44 6.46
CA GLY A 201 1.39 -11.22 6.30
C GLY A 201 1.43 -10.71 4.87
N ILE A 202 1.61 -11.61 3.89
CA ILE A 202 1.63 -11.25 2.46
C ILE A 202 0.26 -10.72 2.01
N VAL A 203 -0.83 -11.38 2.43
CA VAL A 203 -2.21 -10.98 2.08
C VAL A 203 -2.60 -9.67 2.77
N ALA A 204 -2.07 -9.39 3.96
CA ALA A 204 -2.40 -8.17 4.69
C ALA A 204 -2.00 -6.90 3.93
N ALA A 205 -0.92 -6.91 3.15
CA ALA A 205 -0.47 -5.74 2.41
C ALA A 205 -1.55 -5.21 1.43
N PRO A 206 -2.02 -5.97 0.42
CA PRO A 206 -3.06 -5.47 -0.48
C PRO A 206 -4.39 -5.20 0.23
N VAL A 207 -4.74 -5.98 1.27
CA VAL A 207 -5.99 -5.77 2.03
C VAL A 207 -5.98 -4.43 2.77
N VAL A 208 -4.90 -4.13 3.50
CA VAL A 208 -4.77 -2.89 4.26
C VAL A 208 -4.70 -1.69 3.34
N THR A 209 -3.88 -1.75 2.27
CA THR A 209 -3.82 -0.65 1.30
C THR A 209 -5.18 -0.38 0.69
N THR A 210 -5.88 -1.41 0.20
CA THR A 210 -7.22 -1.25 -0.39
C THR A 210 -8.21 -0.68 0.63
N GLY A 211 -8.23 -1.23 1.85
CA GLY A 211 -9.15 -0.80 2.89
C GLY A 211 -8.97 0.67 3.29
N VAL A 212 -7.73 1.12 3.48
CA VAL A 212 -7.42 2.51 3.84
C VAL A 212 -7.82 3.48 2.72
N LEU A 213 -7.48 3.17 1.46
CA LEU A 213 -7.80 4.05 0.33
C LEU A 213 -9.31 4.10 0.05
N VAL A 214 -10.00 2.96 0.06
CA VAL A 214 -11.47 2.91 -0.10
C VAL A 214 -12.17 3.67 1.03
N ALA A 215 -11.71 3.52 2.28
CA ALA A 215 -12.28 4.26 3.40
C ALA A 215 -12.06 5.79 3.27
N THR A 216 -10.91 6.19 2.74
CA THR A 216 -10.57 7.60 2.50
C THR A 216 -11.47 8.20 1.41
N VAL A 217 -11.58 7.53 0.26
CA VAL A 217 -12.47 7.92 -0.85
C VAL A 217 -13.92 8.05 -0.39
N ARG A 218 -14.44 7.02 0.30
CA ARG A 218 -15.82 7.05 0.81
C ARG A 218 -16.06 8.17 1.82
N SER A 219 -15.05 8.53 2.61
CA SER A 219 -15.17 9.63 3.58
C SER A 219 -15.18 10.99 2.87
N ALA A 220 -14.33 11.17 1.85
CA ALA A 220 -14.29 12.39 1.05
C ALA A 220 -15.60 12.61 0.27
N LEU A 221 -16.16 11.57 -0.36
CA LEU A 221 -17.44 11.66 -1.06
C LEU A 221 -18.60 12.06 -0.14
N ARG A 222 -18.65 11.51 1.08
CA ARG A 222 -19.67 11.88 2.07
C ARG A 222 -19.57 13.36 2.49
N GLN A 223 -18.35 13.87 2.61
CA GLN A 223 -18.10 15.28 2.94
C GLN A 223 -18.54 16.19 1.78
N LEU A 224 -18.17 15.84 0.54
CA LEU A 224 -18.57 16.55 -0.67
C LEU A 224 -20.11 16.61 -0.82
N ASP A 225 -20.79 15.48 -0.67
CA ASP A 225 -22.26 15.39 -0.71
C ASP A 225 -22.91 16.29 0.35
N GLY A 226 -22.33 16.34 1.56
CA GLY A 226 -22.77 17.21 2.64
C GLY A 226 -22.66 18.69 2.26
N SER A 227 -21.50 19.11 1.75
CA SER A 227 -21.24 20.48 1.31
C SER A 227 -22.17 20.92 0.18
N LEU A 228 -22.41 20.06 -0.82
CA LEU A 228 -23.31 20.35 -1.93
C LEU A 228 -24.77 20.50 -1.50
N ARG A 229 -25.22 19.69 -0.52
CA ARG A 229 -26.57 19.80 0.05
C ARG A 229 -26.76 21.09 0.82
N GLY A 230 -25.79 21.50 1.64
CA GLY A 230 -25.83 22.77 2.38
C GLY A 230 -25.87 23.99 1.44
N ALA A 231 -25.03 23.99 0.40
CA ALA A 231 -25.03 25.07 -0.59
C ALA A 231 -26.35 25.18 -1.37
N ARG A 232 -27.11 24.09 -1.52
CA ARG A 232 -28.42 24.08 -2.18
C ARG A 232 -29.53 24.60 -1.28
N THR A 233 -29.46 24.38 0.04
CA THR A 233 -30.44 24.91 0.99
C THR A 233 -30.32 26.42 1.14
N ASP A 234 -29.11 26.96 1.12
CA ASP A 234 -28.85 28.40 1.29
C ASP A 234 -29.29 29.24 0.08
N LYS A 235 -29.40 28.63 -1.11
CA LYS A 235 -29.87 29.32 -2.34
C LYS A 235 -31.40 29.39 -2.46
N ASN A 236 -32.12 28.64 -1.64
CA ASN A 236 -33.58 28.50 -1.72
C ASN A 236 -34.32 29.11 -0.50
N GLY A 237 -33.60 29.72 0.44
CA GLY A 237 -34.14 30.47 1.58
C GLY A 237 -33.91 31.96 1.41
#